data_AF-A0A2D4JRY2-F1
#
_entry.id   AF-A0A2D4JRY2-F1
#
_cell.length_a   1.000
_cell.length_b   1.000
_cell.length_c   1.000
_cell.angle_alpha   90.00
_cell.angle_beta   90.00
_cell.angle_gamma   90.00
#
_symmetry.space_group_name_H-M   'P 1'
#
loop_
_entity.id
_entity.type
_entity.pdbx_description
1 polymer ?
#
loop_
_entity_poly.entity_id
_entity_poly.type
_entity_poly.pdbx_seq_one_letter_code
_entity_poly.pdbx_strand_id
1 'polypeptide(L)'
;LKEVLQLKLQQRRTREQLVDQGIMPPLKSPAAFHGQIKSLERARTENFLKHKIRSRPDRSELVRMHILEETFAEPSLQATQMKLKRARLADDLNEKIAQRPGPMELVEKNILPVDSSVKEAIIVGQENYPQTLDEFSFDEDSSDALSPDQPGSQE
;
A
#
# COMPACT_ATOMS: atom_id res chain seq x y z
N LEU A 1 -16.27 60.04 17.36
CA LEU A 1 -15.89 58.95 18.32
C LEU A 1 -16.91 57.82 18.35
N LYS A 2 -18.20 58.10 18.60
CA LYS A 2 -19.26 57.05 18.63
C LYS A 2 -19.38 56.27 17.32
N GLU A 3 -19.36 56.96 16.18
CA GLU A 3 -19.49 56.36 14.84
C GLU A 3 -18.35 55.39 14.49
N VAL A 4 -17.11 55.78 14.81
CA VAL A 4 -15.91 54.93 14.57
C VAL A 4 -15.97 53.64 15.38
N LEU A 5 -16.43 53.70 16.63
CA LEU A 5 -16.57 52.52 17.48
C LEU A 5 -17.64 51.57 16.92
N GLN A 6 -18.77 52.10 16.46
CA GLN A 6 -19.85 51.31 15.87
C GLN A 6 -19.38 50.54 14.64
N LEU A 7 -18.63 51.18 13.75
CA LEU A 7 -18.04 50.52 12.58
C LEU A 7 -17.06 49.41 12.97
N LYS A 8 -16.17 49.66 13.94
CA LYS A 8 -15.21 48.64 14.43
C LYS A 8 -15.89 47.43 15.07
N LEU A 9 -17.02 47.64 15.75
CA LEU A 9 -17.78 46.54 16.34
C LEU A 9 -18.51 45.68 15.30
N GLN A 10 -18.93 46.26 14.18
CA GLN A 10 -19.51 45.51 13.06
C GLN A 10 -18.46 44.68 12.31
N GLN A 11 -17.25 45.21 12.16
CA GLN A 11 -16.14 44.54 11.47
C GLN A 11 -15.38 43.53 12.36
N ARG A 12 -15.80 43.32 13.61
CA ARG A 12 -15.11 42.39 14.52
C ARG A 12 -15.34 40.94 14.12
N ARG A 13 -14.32 40.11 14.32
CA ARG A 13 -14.42 38.66 14.16
C ARG A 13 -15.24 38.05 15.30
N THR A 14 -15.89 36.91 15.05
CA THR A 14 -16.59 36.18 16.10
C THR A 14 -15.59 35.60 17.09
N ARG A 15 -16.04 35.35 18.32
CA ARG A 15 -15.17 34.76 19.34
C ARG A 15 -14.71 33.35 18.95
N GLU A 16 -15.56 32.58 18.28
CA GLU A 16 -15.25 31.26 17.73
C GLU A 16 -14.10 31.34 16.72
N GLN A 17 -14.19 32.25 15.74
CA GLN A 17 -13.11 32.47 14.77
C GLN A 17 -11.77 32.85 15.42
N LEU A 18 -11.81 33.60 16.52
CA LEU A 18 -10.60 33.96 17.27
C LEU A 18 -10.01 32.77 18.04
N VAL A 19 -10.84 31.84 18.51
CA VAL A 19 -10.38 30.59 19.15
C VAL A 19 -9.77 29.66 18.11
N ASP A 20 -10.41 29.50 16.96
CA ASP A 20 -9.91 28.63 15.87
C ASP A 20 -8.56 29.13 15.33
N GLN A 21 -8.36 30.45 15.32
CA GLN A 21 -7.06 31.08 14.97
C GLN A 21 -6.04 31.03 16.11
N GLY A 22 -6.38 30.50 17.28
CA GLY A 22 -5.51 30.43 18.45
C GLY A 22 -5.21 31.77 19.12
N ILE A 23 -5.99 32.82 18.85
CA ILE A 23 -5.85 34.15 19.47
C ILE A 23 -6.49 34.16 20.86
N MET A 24 -7.63 33.50 21.04
CA MET A 24 -8.38 33.45 22.30
C MET A 24 -8.41 32.02 22.90
N PRO A 25 -8.46 31.89 24.23
CA PRO A 25 -8.67 30.59 24.88
C PRO A 25 -9.99 29.92 24.48
N PRO A 26 -10.06 28.57 24.47
CA PRO A 26 -11.26 27.83 24.12
C PRO A 26 -12.48 28.23 24.97
N LEU A 27 -13.63 28.41 24.30
CA LEU A 27 -14.88 28.86 24.93
C LEU A 27 -15.38 27.95 26.05
N LYS A 28 -15.10 26.65 25.92
CA LYS A 28 -15.52 25.60 26.86
C LYS A 28 -14.62 25.50 28.09
N SER A 29 -13.44 26.13 28.06
CA SER A 29 -12.49 26.11 29.17
C SER A 29 -12.62 27.39 30.02
N PRO A 30 -12.59 27.29 31.36
CA PRO A 30 -12.58 28.48 32.20
C PRO A 30 -11.34 29.35 31.94
N ALA A 31 -11.54 30.65 31.68
CA ALA A 31 -10.44 31.56 31.34
C ALA A 31 -9.39 31.68 32.45
N ALA A 32 -9.79 31.58 33.72
CA ALA A 32 -8.90 31.69 34.87
C ALA A 32 -7.86 30.56 34.96
N PHE A 33 -8.18 29.37 34.42
CA PHE A 33 -7.33 28.18 34.51
C PHE A 33 -6.68 27.80 33.19
N HIS A 34 -6.79 28.63 32.16
CA HIS A 34 -6.28 28.29 30.82
C HIS A 34 -4.78 27.97 30.83
N GLY A 35 -3.98 28.69 31.63
CA GLY A 35 -2.54 28.43 31.75
C GLY A 35 -2.22 27.06 32.36
N GLN A 36 -2.95 26.68 33.41
CA GLN A 36 -2.81 25.38 34.07
C GLN A 36 -3.26 24.24 33.14
N ILE A 37 -4.38 24.41 32.43
CA ILE A 37 -4.89 23.44 31.44
C ILE A 37 -3.85 23.24 30.34
N LYS A 38 -3.34 24.32 29.76
CA LYS A 38 -2.29 24.27 28.73
C LYS A 38 -1.02 23.59 29.23
N SER A 39 -0.60 23.89 30.46
CA SER A 39 0.58 23.26 31.06
C SER A 39 0.37 21.76 31.29
N LEU A 40 -0.82 21.35 31.71
CA LEU A 40 -1.17 19.95 31.91
C LEU A 40 -1.23 19.19 30.57
N GLU A 41 -1.86 19.79 29.55
CA GLU A 41 -1.88 19.25 28.19
C GLU A 41 -0.48 19.07 27.63
N ARG A 42 0.39 20.08 27.83
CA ARG A 42 1.81 19.98 27.47
C ARG A 42 2.52 18.86 28.23
N ALA A 43 2.32 18.73 29.54
CA ALA A 43 2.94 17.65 30.31
C ALA A 43 2.46 16.26 29.84
N ARG A 44 1.18 16.13 29.47
CA ARG A 44 0.64 14.89 28.88
C ARG A 44 1.32 14.56 27.56
N THR A 45 1.43 15.52 26.64
CA THR A 45 2.09 15.30 25.34
C THR A 45 3.57 15.00 25.52
N GLU A 46 4.26 15.68 26.43
CA GLU A 46 5.66 15.41 26.76
C GLU A 46 5.87 13.99 27.30
N ASN A 47 5.03 13.54 28.23
CA ASN A 47 5.13 12.19 28.77
C ASN A 47 4.85 11.12 27.70
N PHE A 48 3.84 11.35 26.85
CA PHE A 48 3.54 10.48 25.72
C PHE A 48 4.71 10.39 24.73
N LEU A 49 5.29 11.52 24.34
CA LEU A 49 6.44 11.56 23.43
C LEU A 49 7.67 10.89 24.04
N LYS A 50 7.96 11.14 25.33
CA LYS A 50 9.05 10.47 26.05
C LYS A 50 8.90 8.94 26.02
N HIS A 51 7.68 8.43 26.13
CA HIS A 51 7.43 7.00 26.01
C HIS A 51 7.65 6.51 24.56
N LYS A 52 7.06 7.19 23.56
CA LYS A 52 7.18 6.82 22.14
C LYS A 52 8.62 6.87 21.60
N ILE A 53 9.43 7.80 22.09
CA ILE A 53 10.85 7.91 21.70
C ILE A 53 11.65 6.73 22.24
N ARG A 54 11.37 6.25 23.46
CA ARG A 54 12.05 5.08 24.04
C ARG A 54 11.69 3.79 23.34
N SER A 55 10.43 3.66 22.93
CA SER A 55 9.92 2.49 22.22
C SER A 55 9.99 2.67 20.69
N ARG A 56 10.87 3.52 20.18
CA ARG A 56 10.96 3.81 18.74
C ARG A 56 11.62 2.63 18.03
N PRO A 57 10.95 2.00 17.04
CA PRO A 57 11.55 0.92 16.25
C PRO A 57 12.74 1.40 15.42
N ASP A 58 13.70 0.49 15.20
CA ASP A 58 14.83 0.73 14.32
C ASP A 58 14.41 0.66 12.84
N ARG A 59 15.21 1.30 11.97
CA ARG A 59 14.95 1.27 10.52
C ARG A 59 14.89 -0.15 9.97
N SER A 60 15.77 -1.04 10.44
CA SER A 60 15.82 -2.45 10.01
C SER A 60 14.53 -3.20 10.35
N GLU A 61 13.92 -2.92 11.51
CA GLU A 61 12.64 -3.49 11.90
C GLU A 61 11.51 -3.01 10.99
N LEU A 62 11.48 -1.72 10.65
CA LEU A 62 10.50 -1.17 9.71
C LEU A 62 10.65 -1.77 8.30
N VAL A 63 11.87 -2.04 7.86
CA VAL A 63 12.14 -2.73 6.59
C VAL A 63 11.67 -4.18 6.63
N ARG A 64 11.98 -4.91 7.71
CA ARG A 64 11.53 -6.30 7.92
C ARG A 64 10.00 -6.42 7.90
N MET A 65 9.31 -5.43 8.45
CA MET A 65 7.84 -5.35 8.46
C MET A 65 7.24 -4.82 7.15
N HIS A 66 8.06 -4.52 6.12
CA HIS A 66 7.62 -3.94 4.85
C HIS A 66 6.88 -2.58 5.00
N ILE A 67 7.23 -1.81 6.03
CA ILE A 67 6.77 -0.43 6.21
C ILE A 67 7.70 0.53 5.45
N LEU A 68 9.01 0.30 5.55
CA LEU A 68 10.02 1.03 4.79
C LEU A 68 10.66 0.12 3.75
N GLU A 69 11.14 0.73 2.68
CA GLU A 69 11.82 -0.01 1.63
C GLU A 69 13.29 -0.29 1.96
N GLU A 70 13.76 -1.46 1.53
CA GLU A 70 15.17 -1.85 1.62
C GLU A 70 16.00 -1.15 0.54
N THR A 71 16.16 0.17 0.66
CA THR A 71 16.96 0.97 -0.28
C THR A 71 17.87 1.95 0.44
N PHE A 72 19.04 2.20 -0.16
CA PHE A 72 19.97 3.26 0.25
C PHE A 72 19.76 4.55 -0.55
N ALA A 73 18.74 4.59 -1.41
CA ALA A 73 18.42 5.76 -2.22
C ALA A 73 17.83 6.88 -1.36
N GLU A 74 18.03 8.11 -1.82
CA GLU A 74 17.46 9.32 -1.24
C GLU A 74 15.92 9.19 -1.14
N PRO A 75 15.26 9.70 -0.08
CA PRO A 75 13.80 9.53 0.10
C PRO A 75 12.96 10.01 -1.08
N SER A 76 13.43 11.02 -1.81
CA SER A 76 12.79 11.57 -3.01
C SER A 76 12.69 10.56 -4.17
N LEU A 77 13.62 9.60 -4.25
CA LEU A 77 13.75 8.65 -5.37
C LEU A 77 13.18 7.26 -5.05
N GLN A 78 12.84 6.97 -3.79
CA GLN A 78 12.42 5.61 -3.39
C GLN A 78 11.17 5.14 -4.15
N ALA A 79 10.20 6.03 -4.32
CA ALA A 79 8.96 5.73 -5.03
C ALA A 79 9.20 5.41 -6.52
N THR A 80 10.05 6.20 -7.20
CA THR A 80 10.38 5.99 -8.62
C THR A 80 11.23 4.74 -8.81
N GLN A 81 12.17 4.48 -7.90
CA GLN A 81 12.97 3.26 -7.87
C GLN A 81 12.09 2.02 -7.70
N MET A 82 11.12 2.05 -6.78
CA MET A 82 10.16 0.96 -6.58
C MET A 82 9.36 0.67 -7.84
N LYS A 83 8.83 1.71 -8.47
CA LYS A 83 8.08 1.58 -9.73
C LYS A 83 8.92 0.93 -10.82
N LEU A 84 10.17 1.37 -10.97
CA LEU A 84 11.10 0.80 -11.95
C LEU A 84 11.48 -0.65 -11.60
N LYS A 85 11.73 -0.97 -10.33
CA LYS A 85 12.01 -2.35 -9.89
C LYS A 85 10.85 -3.28 -10.21
N ARG A 86 9.61 -2.85 -9.96
CA ARG A 86 8.40 -3.62 -10.26
C ARG A 86 8.20 -3.81 -11.76
N ALA A 87 8.39 -2.76 -12.57
CA ALA A 87 8.29 -2.86 -14.03
C ALA A 87 9.30 -3.86 -14.59
N ARG A 88 10.58 -3.74 -14.22
CA ARG A 88 11.62 -4.68 -14.64
C ARG A 88 11.32 -6.13 -14.25
N LEU A 89 10.81 -6.33 -13.04
CA LEU A 89 10.44 -7.68 -12.58
C LEU A 89 9.25 -8.23 -13.37
N ALA A 90 8.26 -7.40 -13.69
CA ALA A 90 7.13 -7.81 -14.52
C ALA A 90 7.57 -8.20 -15.92
N ASP A 91 8.44 -7.40 -16.55
CA ASP A 91 8.97 -7.67 -17.89
C ASP A 91 9.78 -8.97 -17.93
N ASP A 92 10.69 -9.18 -16.96
CA ASP A 92 11.50 -10.40 -16.82
C ASP A 92 10.64 -11.65 -16.55
N LEU A 93 9.63 -11.53 -15.70
CA LEU A 93 8.68 -12.63 -15.46
C LEU A 93 7.86 -12.94 -16.71
N ASN A 94 7.45 -11.93 -17.47
CA ASN A 94 6.68 -12.11 -18.68
C ASN A 94 7.47 -12.90 -19.73
N GLU A 95 8.75 -12.59 -19.92
CA GLU A 95 9.65 -13.36 -20.80
C GLU A 95 9.80 -14.81 -20.34
N LYS A 96 10.01 -15.03 -19.04
CA LYS A 96 10.16 -16.38 -18.47
C LYS A 96 8.90 -17.22 -18.58
N ILE A 97 7.73 -16.61 -18.43
CA ILE A 97 6.44 -17.29 -18.57
C ILE A 97 6.14 -17.57 -20.04
N ALA A 98 6.52 -16.69 -20.96
CA ALA A 98 6.36 -16.91 -22.40
C ALA A 98 7.13 -18.15 -22.88
N GLN A 99 8.29 -18.45 -22.27
CA GLN A 99 9.10 -19.64 -22.56
C GLN A 99 8.81 -20.83 -21.62
N ARG A 100 7.62 -20.87 -21.02
CA ARG A 100 7.25 -21.92 -20.06
C ARG A 100 7.17 -23.29 -20.77
N PRO A 101 7.96 -24.29 -20.33
CA PRO A 101 7.90 -25.64 -20.88
C PRO A 101 6.50 -26.26 -20.82
N GLY A 102 6.10 -26.90 -21.92
CA GLY A 102 4.83 -27.62 -21.99
C GLY A 102 4.81 -28.88 -21.12
N PRO A 103 3.63 -29.44 -20.78
CA PRO A 103 3.52 -30.61 -19.92
C PRO A 103 4.27 -31.84 -20.45
N MET A 104 4.32 -32.03 -21.77
CA MET A 104 5.04 -33.15 -22.40
C MET A 104 6.55 -33.05 -22.18
N GLU A 105 7.13 -31.85 -22.25
CA GLU A 105 8.55 -31.64 -21.98
C GLU A 105 8.92 -32.00 -20.53
N LEU A 106 8.02 -31.78 -19.56
CA LEU A 106 8.27 -32.17 -18.17
C LEU A 106 8.22 -33.69 -17.96
N VAL A 107 7.40 -34.41 -18.74
CA VAL A 107 7.34 -35.89 -18.73
C VAL A 107 8.64 -36.48 -19.30
N GLU A 108 9.11 -35.94 -20.42
CA GLU A 108 10.40 -36.34 -21.02
C GLU A 108 11.57 -36.12 -20.05
N LYS A 109 11.55 -34.98 -19.33
CA LYS A 109 12.53 -34.63 -18.30
C LYS A 109 12.38 -35.42 -16.98
N ASN A 110 11.47 -36.39 -16.90
CA ASN A 110 11.21 -37.23 -15.72
C ASN A 110 10.77 -36.45 -14.47
N ILE A 111 10.20 -35.27 -14.63
CA ILE A 111 9.72 -34.45 -13.51
C ILE A 111 8.27 -34.84 -13.18
N LEU A 112 7.45 -35.06 -14.21
CA LEU A 112 6.09 -35.56 -14.05
C LEU A 112 6.07 -37.09 -14.23
N PRO A 113 5.55 -37.85 -13.26
CA PRO A 113 5.45 -39.30 -13.37
C PRO A 113 4.34 -39.69 -14.34
N VAL A 114 4.63 -40.65 -15.21
CA VAL A 114 3.69 -41.30 -16.14
C VAL A 114 4.04 -42.78 -16.23
N ASP A 115 3.06 -43.65 -16.40
CA ASP A 115 3.28 -45.09 -16.58
C ASP A 115 4.27 -45.35 -17.72
N SER A 116 5.24 -46.24 -17.49
CA SER A 116 6.36 -46.48 -18.43
C SER A 116 5.89 -46.87 -19.83
N SER A 117 4.82 -47.67 -19.92
CA SER A 117 4.18 -48.03 -21.20
C SER A 117 3.62 -46.83 -21.96
N VAL A 118 3.07 -45.84 -21.26
CA VAL A 118 2.48 -44.64 -21.86
C VAL A 118 3.57 -43.65 -22.24
N LYS A 119 4.62 -43.56 -21.43
CA LYS A 119 5.78 -42.71 -21.69
C LYS A 119 6.55 -43.13 -22.96
N GLU A 120 6.75 -44.43 -23.16
CA GLU A 120 7.37 -44.95 -24.39
C GLU A 120 6.48 -44.71 -25.63
N ALA A 121 5.16 -44.85 -25.49
CA ALA A 121 4.21 -44.56 -26.58
C ALA A 121 4.18 -43.06 -26.95
N ILE A 122 4.30 -42.15 -25.98
CA ILE A 122 4.35 -40.70 -26.21
C ILE A 122 5.64 -40.28 -26.90
N ILE A 123 6.79 -40.87 -26.52
CA ILE A 123 8.10 -40.54 -27.08
C ILE A 123 8.30 -41.16 -28.48
N VAL A 124 7.76 -42.35 -28.73
CA VAL A 124 7.91 -43.09 -30.01
C VAL A 124 6.78 -42.77 -31.01
N GLY A 125 5.62 -42.29 -30.55
CA GLY A 125 4.42 -42.09 -31.38
C GLY A 125 4.32 -40.75 -32.13
N GLN A 126 5.36 -39.91 -32.15
CA GLN A 126 5.33 -38.57 -32.76
C GLN A 126 5.08 -38.54 -34.29
N GLU A 127 5.04 -39.68 -34.99
CA GLU A 127 4.83 -39.71 -36.44
C GLU A 127 3.36 -39.98 -36.89
N ASN A 128 2.39 -40.18 -35.98
CA ASN A 128 1.03 -40.58 -36.40
C ASN A 128 -0.11 -40.14 -35.46
N TYR A 129 -0.22 -38.84 -35.18
CA TYR A 129 -1.46 -38.27 -34.66
C TYR A 129 -2.03 -37.26 -35.66
N PRO A 130 -3.29 -37.41 -36.12
CA PRO A 130 -3.90 -36.42 -36.99
C PRO A 130 -4.00 -35.10 -36.24
N GLN A 131 -3.42 -34.07 -36.84
CA GLN A 131 -3.40 -32.68 -36.39
C GLN A 131 -4.84 -32.22 -36.13
N THR A 132 -5.26 -32.18 -34.87
CA THR A 132 -6.57 -31.64 -34.49
C THR A 132 -6.50 -30.13 -34.62
N LEU A 133 -7.03 -29.66 -35.74
CA LEU A 133 -7.27 -28.29 -36.13
C LEU A 133 -7.78 -27.43 -34.97
N ASP A 134 -7.27 -26.20 -34.92
CA ASP A 134 -7.76 -25.06 -34.13
C ASP A 134 -9.28 -24.85 -34.26
N GLU A 135 -10.08 -25.46 -33.40
CA GLU A 135 -11.51 -25.14 -33.27
C GLU A 135 -11.89 -25.02 -31.79
N PHE A 136 -11.25 -24.07 -31.11
CA PHE A 136 -11.81 -23.46 -29.91
C PHE A 136 -11.73 -21.95 -30.08
N SER A 137 -12.71 -21.39 -30.80
CA SER A 137 -13.05 -19.98 -30.72
C SER A 137 -13.39 -19.68 -29.25
N PHE A 138 -12.42 -19.14 -28.53
CA PHE A 138 -12.62 -18.65 -27.18
C PHE A 138 -13.39 -17.33 -27.30
N ASP A 139 -14.73 -17.41 -27.27
CA ASP A 139 -15.57 -16.23 -27.24
C ASP A 139 -15.16 -15.37 -26.03
N GLU A 140 -14.69 -14.18 -26.37
CA GLU A 140 -14.24 -13.12 -25.48
C GLU A 140 -15.47 -12.45 -24.85
N ASP A 141 -16.13 -13.10 -23.89
CA ASP A 141 -17.09 -12.42 -23.01
C ASP A 141 -17.30 -13.16 -21.68
N SER A 142 -16.58 -12.75 -20.63
CA SER A 142 -17.09 -12.85 -19.25
C SER A 142 -16.25 -12.07 -18.25
N SER A 143 -16.71 -10.82 -18.06
CA SER A 143 -16.81 -10.09 -16.79
C SER A 143 -15.60 -10.01 -15.87
N ASP A 144 -15.03 -8.81 -15.84
CA ASP A 144 -14.70 -8.00 -14.66
C ASP A 144 -15.06 -8.64 -13.29
N ALA A 145 -14.18 -9.51 -12.80
CA ALA A 145 -14.25 -10.04 -11.45
C ALA A 145 -13.48 -9.09 -10.53
N LEU A 146 -14.25 -8.28 -9.82
CA LEU A 146 -13.86 -7.31 -8.82
C LEU A 146 -12.72 -7.80 -7.90
N SER A 147 -11.77 -6.90 -7.67
CA SER A 147 -10.69 -7.07 -6.69
C SER A 147 -11.27 -7.43 -5.30
N PRO A 148 -10.67 -8.37 -4.56
CA PRO A 148 -11.12 -8.67 -3.21
C PRO A 148 -10.94 -7.46 -2.29
N ASP A 149 -12.02 -7.06 -1.63
CA ASP A 149 -12.06 -6.01 -0.61
C ASP A 149 -11.05 -6.29 0.51
N GLN A 150 -10.31 -5.24 0.91
CA GLN A 150 -9.48 -5.24 2.11
C GLN A 150 -10.37 -5.39 3.35
N PRO A 151 -10.05 -6.26 4.32
CA PRO A 151 -10.75 -6.25 5.59
C PRO A 151 -10.36 -4.97 6.34
N GLY A 152 -11.38 -4.16 6.63
CA GLY A 152 -11.28 -2.98 7.48
C GLY A 152 -10.68 -3.36 8.84
N SER A 153 -9.58 -2.69 9.18
CA SER A 153 -9.05 -2.72 10.54
C SER A 153 -9.96 -1.85 11.41
N GLN A 154 -10.71 -2.49 12.30
CA GLN A 154 -11.41 -1.86 13.39
C GLN A 154 -10.77 -2.34 14.67
N GLU A 155 -9.97 -1.47 15.30
CA GLU A 155 -9.79 -1.29 16.76
C GLU A 155 -8.98 -0.02 17.03
#